data_AF-A0A519S164-F1
#
_entry.id   AF-A0A519S164-F1
#
_cell.length_a   1.000
_cell.length_b   1.000
_cell.length_c   1.000
_cell.angle_alpha   90.00
_cell.angle_beta   90.00
_cell.angle_gamma   90.00
#
_symmetry.space_group_name_H-M   'P 1'
#
loop_
_entity.id
_entity.type
_entity.pdbx_description
1 polymer ?
#
loop_
_entity_poly.entity_id
_entity_poly.type
_entity_poly.pdbx_seq_one_letter_code
_entity_poly.pdbx_strand_id
1 'polypeptide(L)' 'MELINTTTVFEENQVLTAGQLNTMQDFLLQESRLTRTRLIGRGIAYGLEVNMNTNVVNVTKGVGVTSWGFL' A
#
# COMPACT_ATOMS: atom_id res chain seq x y z
N MET A 1 -10.62 13.28 -2.11
CA MET A 1 -10.38 11.91 -2.61
C MET A 1 -11.71 11.19 -2.52
N GLU A 2 -12.29 10.82 -3.65
CA GLU A 2 -13.58 10.12 -3.69
C GLU A 2 -13.37 8.65 -3.30
N LEU A 3 -14.24 8.11 -2.45
CA LEU A 3 -14.16 6.71 -2.03
C LEU A 3 -14.82 5.81 -3.10
N ILE A 4 -14.08 4.82 -3.59
CA ILE A 4 -14.62 3.72 -4.38
C ILE A 4 -15.49 2.87 -3.45
N ASN A 5 -16.81 2.91 -3.65
CA ASN A 5 -17.79 2.18 -2.84
C ASN A 5 -18.40 0.98 -3.59
N THR A 6 -17.92 0.70 -4.80
CA THR A 6 -18.43 -0.36 -5.67
C THR A 6 -17.26 -1.13 -6.27
N THR A 7 -17.44 -2.45 -6.40
CA THR A 7 -16.47 -3.32 -7.06
C THR A 7 -17.19 -4.26 -8.01
N THR A 8 -16.43 -5.00 -8.82
CA THR A 8 -17.00 -5.97 -9.75
C THR A 8 -17.60 -7.16 -8.98
N VAL A 9 -18.86 -7.49 -9.29
CA VAL A 9 -19.48 -8.75 -8.85
C VAL A 9 -19.22 -9.80 -9.92
N PHE A 10 -18.66 -10.94 -9.49
CA PHE A 10 -18.30 -12.02 -10.39
C PHE A 10 -19.43 -13.06 -10.47
N GLU A 11 -19.92 -13.34 -11.67
CA GLU A 11 -20.86 -14.42 -11.99
C GLU A 11 -20.16 -15.70 -12.48
N GLU A 12 -20.83 -16.84 -12.38
CA GLU A 12 -20.31 -18.12 -12.88
C GLU A 12 -20.10 -18.10 -14.41
N ASN A 13 -19.01 -18.75 -14.86
CA ASN A 13 -18.63 -18.89 -16.27
C ASN A 13 -18.38 -17.59 -17.03
N GLN A 14 -18.28 -16.44 -16.36
CA GLN A 14 -17.95 -15.19 -17.03
C GLN A 14 -16.50 -15.20 -17.54
N VAL A 15 -16.24 -14.47 -18.63
CA VAL A 15 -14.88 -14.19 -19.09
C VAL A 15 -14.33 -12.97 -18.37
N LEU A 16 -13.17 -13.12 -17.73
CA LEU A 16 -12.51 -12.04 -17.00
C LEU A 16 -11.97 -10.99 -17.99
N THR A 17 -12.35 -9.74 -17.76
CA THR A 17 -11.84 -8.59 -18.52
C THR A 17 -10.80 -7.82 -17.71
N ALA A 18 -9.87 -7.17 -18.40
CA ALA A 18 -8.89 -6.30 -17.76
C ALA A 18 -9.54 -5.21 -16.90
N GLY A 19 -10.69 -4.66 -17.35
CA GLY A 19 -11.43 -3.64 -16.60
C GLY A 19 -11.95 -4.15 -15.25
N GLN A 20 -12.47 -5.37 -15.21
CA GLN A 20 -12.95 -6.01 -13.97
C GLN A 20 -11.80 -6.25 -12.98
N LEU A 21 -10.65 -6.73 -13.48
CA LEU A 21 -9.47 -6.97 -12.65
C LEU A 21 -8.89 -5.67 -12.08
N ASN A 22 -8.77 -4.65 -12.92
CA ASN A 22 -8.26 -3.34 -12.49
C ASN A 22 -9.20 -2.70 -11.45
N THR A 23 -10.51 -2.76 -11.66
CA THR A 23 -11.51 -2.22 -10.71
C THR A 23 -11.47 -2.96 -9.37
N MET A 24 -11.32 -4.29 -9.40
CA MET A 24 -11.15 -5.09 -8.19
C MET A 24 -9.85 -4.72 -7.44
N GLN A 25 -8.75 -4.55 -8.18
CA GLN A 25 -7.47 -4.15 -7.60
C GLN A 25 -7.57 -2.79 -6.91
N ASP A 26 -8.19 -1.80 -7.57
CA ASP A 26 -8.34 -0.45 -7.01
C ASP A 26 -9.20 -0.45 -5.74
N PHE A 27 -10.30 -1.19 -5.72
CA PHE A 27 -11.14 -1.35 -4.54
C PHE A 27 -10.37 -1.95 -3.34
N LEU A 28 -9.63 -3.05 -3.57
CA LEU A 28 -8.83 -3.71 -2.53
C LEU A 28 -7.66 -2.83 -2.03
N LEU A 29 -7.02 -2.10 -2.94
CA LEU A 29 -5.94 -1.17 -2.61
C LEU A 29 -6.45 0.02 -1.79
N GLN A 30 -7.67 0.50 -2.06
CA GLN A 30 -8.30 1.56 -1.27
C GLN A 30 -8.56 1.13 0.18
N GLU A 31 -9.11 -0.06 0.41
CA GLU A 31 -9.30 -0.60 1.78
C GLU A 31 -7.97 -0.70 2.53
N SER A 32 -6.92 -1.18 1.84
CA SER A 32 -5.54 -1.22 2.37
C SER A 32 -4.93 0.17 2.57
N ARG A 33 -5.52 1.24 2.02
CA ARG A 33 -5.09 2.63 2.22
C ARG A 33 -5.82 3.29 3.39
N LEU A 34 -7.06 2.90 3.71
CA LEU A 34 -7.80 3.43 4.86
C LEU A 34 -7.10 3.19 6.22
N THR A 35 -6.49 2.01 6.40
CA THR A 35 -5.65 1.74 7.57
C THR A 35 -4.43 2.67 7.63
N ARG A 36 -3.79 2.94 6.49
CA ARG A 36 -2.64 3.87 6.36
C ARG A 36 -3.02 5.35 6.54
N THR A 37 -4.18 5.79 6.05
CA THR A 37 -4.71 7.16 6.29
C THR A 37 -4.97 7.39 7.77
N ARG A 38 -5.43 6.35 8.48
CA ARG A 38 -5.60 6.38 9.95
C ARG A 38 -4.29 6.12 10.72
N LEU A 39 -3.15 6.06 10.03
CA LEU A 39 -1.82 5.76 10.58
C LEU A 39 -1.73 4.42 11.32
N ILE A 40 -2.68 3.51 11.11
CA ILE A 40 -2.71 2.18 11.71
C ILE A 40 -1.69 1.32 10.96
N GLY A 41 -0.68 0.80 11.68
CA GLY A 41 0.36 -0.06 11.11
C GLY A 41 1.44 0.67 10.30
N ARG A 42 1.58 1.99 10.46
CA ARG A 42 2.65 2.79 9.85
C ARG A 42 3.91 2.78 10.74
N GLY A 43 5.08 2.68 10.14
CA GLY A 43 6.35 2.75 10.87
C GLY A 43 7.43 1.87 10.28
N ILE A 44 8.54 1.76 11.02
CA ILE A 44 9.62 0.82 10.72
C ILE A 44 9.19 -0.54 11.26
N ALA A 45 9.10 -1.54 10.40
CA ALA A 45 8.84 -2.92 10.84
C ALA A 45 10.13 -3.54 11.40
N TYR A 46 11.26 -3.35 10.70
CA TYR A 46 12.59 -3.74 11.17
C TYR A 46 13.69 -3.04 10.34
N GLY A 47 14.91 -2.98 10.89
CA GLY A 47 16.08 -2.38 10.23
C GLY A 47 15.99 -0.85 10.17
N LEU A 48 16.50 -0.27 9.07
CA LEU A 48 16.56 1.19 8.88
C LEU A 48 17.30 1.92 10.02
N GLU A 49 18.33 1.27 10.57
CA GLU A 49 19.14 1.82 11.64
C GLU A 49 20.07 2.90 11.08
N VAL A 50 20.19 4.01 11.82
CA VAL A 50 20.96 5.18 11.40
C VAL A 50 22.33 5.15 12.04
N ASN A 51 23.37 5.19 11.22
CA ASN A 51 24.75 5.36 11.63
C ASN A 51 25.26 6.72 11.17
N MET A 52 25.70 7.53 12.13
CA MET A 52 26.17 8.90 11.89
C MET A 52 27.70 8.94 11.92
N ASN A 53 28.30 9.36 10.81
CA ASN A 53 29.70 9.74 10.72
C ASN A 53 29.80 11.25 10.53
N THR A 54 31.00 11.83 10.66
CA THR A 54 31.24 13.29 10.70
C THR A 54 30.48 14.08 9.62
N ASN A 55 30.39 13.56 8.39
CA ASN A 55 29.68 14.20 7.27
C ASN A 55 28.80 13.21 6.47
N VAL A 56 28.51 12.02 7.00
CA VAL A 56 27.80 10.97 6.27
C VAL A 56 26.77 10.30 7.16
N VAL A 57 25.55 10.14 6.63
CA VAL A 57 24.48 9.38 7.27
C VAL A 57 24.29 8.08 6.50
N ASN A 58 24.56 6.95 7.16
CA ASN A 58 24.34 5.62 6.60
C ASN A 58 23.07 5.01 7.21
N VAL A 59 22.25 4.37 6.38
CA VAL A 59 21.03 3.68 6.81
C VAL A 59 21.15 2.20 6.44
N THR A 60 20.90 1.31 7.40
CA THR A 60 20.93 -0.15 7.16
C THR A 60 19.71 -0.62 6.39
N LYS A 61 19.80 -1.81 5.76
CA LYS A 61 18.64 -2.41 5.07
C LYS A 61 17.50 -2.66 6.05
N GLY A 62 16.26 -2.43 5.62
CA GLY A 62 15.08 -2.65 6.45
C GLY A 62 13.79 -2.46 5.66
N VAL A 63 12.67 -2.57 6.36
CA VAL A 63 11.33 -2.44 5.79
C VAL A 63 10.51 -1.49 6.64
N GLY A 64 9.81 -0.57 5.98
CA GLY A 64 8.89 0.36 6.62
C GLY A 64 7.63 0.55 5.80
N VAL A 65 6.53 0.84 6.49
CA VAL A 65 5.25 1.18 5.89
C VAL A 65 5.12 2.70 5.90
N THR A 66 5.04 3.30 4.71
CA THR A 66 4.89 4.75 4.55
C THR A 66 3.43 5.16 4.37
N SER A 67 3.13 6.43 4.66
CA SER A 67 1.80 7.00 4.45
C SER A 67 1.47 7.28 2.98
N TRP A 68 2.46 7.26 2.07
CA TRP A 68 2.29 7.71 0.69
C TRP A 68 1.96 6.57 -0.30
N GLY A 69 2.00 5.30 0.14
CA GLY A 69 1.26 4.22 -0.51
C GLY A 69 1.55 3.94 -1.99
N PHE A 70 2.76 4.22 -2.47
CA PHE A 70 3.29 3.71 -3.73
C PHE A 70 4.61 2.99 -3.44
N LEU A 71 4.60 1.67 -3.64
CA LEU A 71 5.77 0.87 -3.99
C LEU A 71 5.59 0.44 -5.44
#